data_AF-A0A162MHR8-F1
#
_entry.id   AF-A0A162MHR8-F1
#
_cell.length_a   1.000
_cell.length_b   1.000
_cell.length_c   1.000
_cell.angle_alpha   90.00
_cell.angle_beta   90.00
_cell.angle_gamma   90.00
#
_symmetry.space_group_name_H-M   'P 1'
#
loop_
_entity.id
_entity.type
_entity.pdbx_description
1 polymer ?
#
loop_
_entity_poly.entity_id
_entity_poly.type
_entity_poly.pdbx_seq_one_letter_code
_entity_poly.pdbx_strand_id
1 'polypeptide(L)'
;MKRPRFRIRHFLLLLFVFYFVTTLIFQQLKFMELKREEQKLKESINEALQEREQLEKELSRLNDKSYIEKIAREQLRLVKPGEYIYIISDEDKKQ
;
A
#
# COMPACT_ATOMS: atom_id res chain seq x y z
N MET A 1 -29.49 31.19 -56.82
CA MET A 1 -29.65 30.00 -55.93
C MET A 1 -29.40 30.40 -54.48
N LYS A 2 -30.46 30.61 -53.68
CA LYS A 2 -30.35 30.97 -52.25
C LYS A 2 -30.01 29.70 -51.44
N ARG A 3 -28.75 29.59 -51.00
CA ARG A 3 -28.26 28.43 -50.24
C ARG A 3 -28.84 28.44 -48.81
N PRO A 4 -29.19 27.28 -48.22
CA PRO A 4 -29.92 27.24 -46.96
C PRO A 4 -28.98 27.53 -45.78
N ARG A 5 -28.73 28.80 -45.49
CA ARG A 5 -27.93 29.25 -44.33
C ARG A 5 -28.43 28.67 -43.00
N PHE A 6 -29.73 28.38 -42.88
CA PHE A 6 -30.31 27.76 -41.69
C PHE A 6 -29.81 26.32 -41.47
N ARG A 7 -29.65 25.51 -42.53
CA ARG A 7 -29.28 24.09 -42.40
C ARG A 7 -27.85 23.92 -41.85
N ILE A 8 -26.96 24.84 -42.20
CA ILE A 8 -25.55 24.84 -41.74
C ILE A 8 -25.46 25.26 -40.26
N ARG A 9 -26.24 26.25 -39.82
CA ARG A 9 -26.26 26.67 -38.40
C ARG A 9 -26.73 25.54 -37.48
N HIS A 10 -27.77 24.81 -37.88
CA HIS A 10 -28.27 23.67 -37.11
C HIS A 10 -27.25 22.52 -37.10
N PHE A 11 -26.57 22.27 -38.21
CA PHE A 11 -25.50 21.28 -38.30
C PHE A 11 -24.32 21.61 -37.37
N LEU A 12 -23.89 22.88 -37.33
CA LEU A 12 -22.84 23.33 -36.41
C LEU A 12 -23.27 23.22 -34.94
N LEU A 13 -24.53 23.53 -34.64
CA LEU A 13 -25.10 23.34 -33.30
C LEU A 13 -25.11 21.86 -32.89
N LEU A 14 -25.52 20.97 -33.80
CA LEU A 14 -25.48 19.52 -33.57
C LEU A 14 -24.06 19.02 -33.32
N LEU A 15 -23.09 19.47 -34.11
CA LEU A 15 -21.68 19.11 -33.92
C LEU A 15 -21.16 19.60 -32.56
N PHE A 16 -21.51 20.82 -32.17
CA PHE A 16 -21.15 21.40 -30.87
C PHE A 16 -21.74 20.58 -29.72
N VAL A 17 -23.04 20.28 -29.77
CA VAL A 17 -23.70 19.44 -28.76
C VAL A 17 -23.06 18.05 -28.71
N PHE A 18 -22.79 17.43 -29.86
CA PHE A 18 -22.14 16.13 -29.93
C PHE A 18 -20.74 16.12 -29.29
N TYR A 19 -19.95 17.17 -29.55
CA TYR A 19 -18.64 17.33 -28.92
C TYR A 19 -18.73 17.45 -27.39
N PHE A 20 -19.70 18.20 -26.88
CA PHE A 20 -19.91 18.33 -25.44
C PHE A 20 -20.40 17.02 -24.82
N VAL A 21 -21.36 16.33 -25.45
CA VAL A 21 -21.90 15.05 -24.96
C VAL A 21 -20.80 14.00 -24.87
N THR A 22 -19.99 13.84 -25.92
CA THR A 22 -18.88 12.89 -25.91
C THR A 22 -17.86 13.22 -24.82
N THR A 23 -17.48 14.49 -24.68
CA THR A 23 -16.58 14.97 -23.62
C THR A 23 -17.11 14.67 -22.21
N LEU A 24 -18.39 14.91 -21.96
CA LEU A 24 -19.03 14.64 -20.67
C LEU A 24 -19.06 13.15 -20.34
N ILE A 25 -19.31 12.28 -21.33
CA ILE A 25 -19.29 10.82 -21.15
C ILE A 25 -17.88 10.35 -20.79
N PHE A 26 -16.85 10.81 -21.53
CA PHE A 26 -15.46 10.46 -21.23
C PHE A 26 -15.02 10.93 -19.84
N GLN A 27 -15.42 12.15 -19.44
CA GLN A 27 -15.13 12.66 -18.10
C GLN A 27 -15.81 11.84 -17.00
N GLN A 28 -17.07 11.44 -17.18
CA GLN A 28 -17.78 10.60 -16.21
C GLN A 28 -17.10 9.24 -16.02
N LEU A 29 -16.69 8.58 -17.10
CA LEU A 29 -16.01 7.28 -17.02
C LEU A 29 -14.69 7.41 -16.25
N LYS A 30 -13.89 8.42 -16.59
CA LYS A 30 -12.62 8.70 -15.90
C LYS A 30 -12.84 9.02 -14.42
N PHE A 31 -13.86 9.82 -14.09
CA PHE A 31 -14.18 10.13 -12.71
C PHE A 31 -14.57 8.88 -11.91
N MET A 32 -15.34 7.97 -12.51
CA MET A 32 -15.71 6.71 -11.87
C MET A 32 -14.48 5.81 -11.63
N GLU A 33 -13.55 5.76 -12.59
CA GLU A 33 -12.30 5.01 -12.44
C GLU A 33 -11.44 5.56 -11.30
N LEU A 34 -11.21 6.87 -11.27
CA LEU A 34 -10.47 7.51 -10.18
C LEU A 34 -11.13 7.26 -8.82
N LYS A 35 -12.47 7.32 -8.74
CA LYS A 35 -13.18 7.08 -7.49
C LYS A 35 -13.02 5.64 -7.01
N ARG A 36 -12.99 4.66 -7.92
CA ARG A 36 -12.71 3.26 -7.57
C ARG A 36 -11.28 3.07 -7.10
N GLU A 37 -10.32 3.72 -7.73
CA GLU A 37 -8.92 3.68 -7.32
C GLU A 37 -8.72 4.29 -5.94
N GLU A 38 -9.36 5.44 -5.67
CA GLU A 38 -9.37 6.07 -4.35
C GLU A 38 -9.93 5.15 -3.26
N GLN A 39 -11.04 4.45 -3.55
CA GLN A 39 -11.64 3.49 -2.62
C GLN A 39 -10.70 2.32 -2.34
N LYS A 40 -10.11 1.72 -3.37
CA LYS A 40 -9.13 0.64 -3.21
C LYS A 40 -7.93 1.06 -2.38
N LEU A 41 -7.39 2.25 -2.65
CA LEU A 41 -6.23 2.75 -1.92
C LEU A 41 -6.58 2.99 -0.44
N LYS A 42 -7.77 3.51 -0.15
CA LYS A 42 -8.28 3.66 1.22
C LYS A 42 -8.43 2.31 1.92
N GLU A 43 -8.95 1.29 1.23
CA GLU A 43 -9.03 -0.07 1.77
C GLU A 43 -7.64 -0.62 2.09
N SER A 44 -6.68 -0.51 1.17
CA SER A 44 -5.30 -0.96 1.41
C SER A 44 -4.62 -0.21 2.56
N ILE A 45 -4.87 1.09 2.73
CA ILE A 45 -4.37 1.86 3.88
C ILE A 45 -4.97 1.31 5.18
N ASN A 46 -6.27 1.04 5.21
CA ASN A 46 -6.93 0.51 6.40
C ASN A 46 -6.42 -0.89 6.74
N GLU A 47 -6.23 -1.76 5.75
CA GLU A 47 -5.65 -3.09 5.95
C GLU A 47 -4.22 -2.99 6.52
N ALA A 48 -3.38 -2.14 5.93
CA ALA A 48 -2.01 -1.93 6.42
C ALA A 48 -1.98 -1.34 7.85
N LEU A 49 -2.92 -0.45 8.19
CA LEU A 49 -3.04 0.09 9.54
C LEU A 49 -3.49 -0.98 10.55
N GLN A 50 -4.42 -1.86 10.16
CA GLN A 50 -4.86 -2.97 11.00
C GLN A 50 -3.73 -3.99 11.21
N GLU A 51 -3.00 -4.34 10.15
CA GLU A 51 -1.82 -5.22 10.25
C GLU A 51 -0.76 -4.61 11.17
N ARG A 52 -0.47 -3.31 11.01
CA ARG A 52 0.44 -2.59 11.90
C ARG A 52 -0.03 -2.65 13.36
N GLU A 53 -1.31 -2.43 13.64
CA GLU A 53 -1.84 -2.50 15.01
C GLU A 53 -1.73 -3.91 15.60
N GLN A 54 -1.96 -4.94 14.79
CA GLN A 54 -1.78 -6.34 15.21
C GLN A 54 -0.32 -6.64 15.53
N LEU A 55 0.60 -6.24 14.65
CA LEU A 55 2.05 -6.39 14.84
C LEU A 55 2.54 -5.59 16.06
N GLU A 56 2.01 -4.39 16.31
CA GLU A 56 2.33 -3.60 17.52
C GLU A 56 1.82 -4.30 18.79
N LYS A 57 0.64 -4.94 18.77
CA LYS A 57 0.14 -5.74 19.89
C LYS A 57 0.99 -6.99 20.11
N GLU A 58 1.40 -7.68 19.05
CA GLU A 58 2.34 -8.80 19.16
C GLU A 58 3.69 -8.35 19.70
N LEU A 59 4.24 -7.26 19.18
CA LEU A 59 5.47 -6.65 19.70
C LEU A 59 5.32 -6.23 21.15
N SER A 60 4.18 -5.72 21.60
CA SER A 60 3.97 -5.37 23.01
C SER A 60 3.99 -6.60 23.92
N ARG A 61 3.52 -7.76 23.43
CA ARG A 61 3.62 -9.06 24.12
C ARG A 61 5.04 -9.63 24.07
N LEU A 62 5.78 -9.36 22.99
CA LEU A 62 7.18 -9.79 22.77
C LEU A 62 8.21 -8.82 23.38
N ASN A 63 7.85 -7.59 23.72
CA ASN A 63 8.72 -6.60 24.37
C ASN A 63 8.82 -6.79 25.89
N ASP A 64 8.32 -7.91 26.41
CA ASP A 64 8.73 -8.39 27.72
C ASP A 64 10.26 -8.57 27.66
N LYS A 65 11.01 -7.83 28.48
CA LYS A 65 12.49 -7.75 28.42
C LYS A 65 13.18 -9.11 28.24
N SER A 66 12.56 -10.16 28.79
CA SER A 66 12.95 -11.56 28.65
C SER A 66 13.08 -12.05 27.20
N TYR A 67 12.16 -11.69 26.31
CA TYR A 67 12.14 -12.19 24.93
C TYR A 67 13.19 -11.47 24.06
N ILE A 68 13.41 -10.17 24.28
CA ILE A 68 14.51 -9.42 23.66
C ILE A 68 15.87 -9.98 24.15
N GLU A 69 16.01 -10.26 25.44
CA GLU A 69 17.21 -10.90 26.01
C GLU A 69 17.46 -12.29 25.41
N LYS A 70 16.40 -13.06 25.17
CA LYS A 70 16.49 -14.39 24.53
C LYS A 70 17.00 -14.30 23.10
N ILE A 71 16.43 -13.45 22.26
CA ILE A 71 16.89 -13.26 20.87
C ILE A 71 18.33 -12.75 20.82
N ALA A 72 18.68 -11.79 21.70
CA ALA A 72 20.04 -11.27 21.78
C ALA A 72 21.07 -12.35 22.15
N ARG A 73 20.73 -13.26 23.07
CA ARG A 73 21.62 -14.38 23.49
C ARG A 73 21.68 -15.51 22.46
N GLU A 74 20.56 -15.89 21.86
CA GLU A 74 20.48 -17.05 20.96
C GLU A 74 20.94 -16.75 19.52
N GLN A 75 20.50 -15.62 18.95
CA GLN A 75 20.74 -15.30 17.54
C GLN A 75 21.95 -14.38 17.35
N LEU A 76 22.14 -13.43 18.27
CA LEU A 76 23.22 -12.44 18.18
C LEU A 76 24.42 -12.79 19.06
N ARG A 77 24.35 -13.85 19.88
CA ARG A 77 25.37 -14.27 20.85
C ARG A 77 25.87 -13.11 21.72
N LEU A 78 24.98 -12.19 22.07
CA LEU A 78 25.29 -11.05 22.92
C LEU A 78 25.20 -11.46 24.39
N VAL A 79 26.15 -10.99 25.20
CA VAL A 79 26.22 -11.23 26.65
C VAL A 79 26.37 -9.91 27.40
N LYS A 80 25.93 -9.87 28.67
CA LYS A 80 26.06 -8.66 29.49
C LYS A 80 27.54 -8.44 29.84
N PRO A 81 27.97 -7.18 30.10
CA PRO A 81 29.33 -6.89 30.51
C PRO A 81 29.71 -7.73 31.75
N GLY A 82 30.73 -8.59 31.63
CA GLY A 82 31.19 -9.50 32.70
C GLY A 82 30.74 -10.96 32.58
N GLU A 83 29.92 -11.32 31.58
CA GLU A 83 29.55 -12.71 31.27
C GLU A 83 30.43 -13.28 30.13
N TYR A 84 30.80 -14.57 30.18
CA TYR A 84 31.60 -15.25 29.15
C TYR A 84 30.77 -16.30 28.40
N ILE A 85 30.91 -16.38 27.07
CA ILE A 85 30.24 -17.37 26.22
C ILE A 85 31.14 -18.61 26.12
N TYR A 86 30.67 -19.75 26.62
CA TYR A 86 31.35 -21.03 26.43
C TYR A 86 30.82 -21.70 25.16
N ILE A 87 31.63 -21.74 24.10
CA ILE A 87 31.31 -22.50 22.88
C ILE A 87 32.07 -23.81 22.97
N ILE A 88 31.34 -24.90 23.17
CA ILE A 88 31.92 -26.25 23.15
C ILE A 88 32.07 -26.63 21.67
N SER A 89 33.28 -26.49 21.12
CA SER A 89 33.60 -27.01 19.80
C SER A 89 33.87 -28.52 19.91
N ASP A 90 33.24 -29.32 19.06
CA ASP A 90 33.40 -30.79 19.04
C ASP A 90 34.81 -31.29 18.64
N GLU A 91 35.79 -30.39 18.46
CA GLU A 91 37.18 -30.74 18.16
C GLU A 91 37.97 -31.26 19.39
N ASP A 92 37.46 -31.06 20.62
CA ASP A 92 38.10 -31.59 21.83
C ASP A 92 37.65 -33.01 22.20
N LYS A 93 36.89 -33.69 21.32
CA LYS A 93 36.52 -35.12 21.47
C LYS A 93 37.32 -36.06 20.56
N LYS A 94 38.59 -35.74 20.32
CA LYS A 94 39.57 -36.71 19.82
C LYS A 94 40.86 -36.69 20.63
N GLN A 95 40.78 -37.15 21.88
CA GLN A 95 41.80 -38.01 22.50
C GLN A 95 41.09 -39.09 23.32
#